data_AF-A0AAD9YGZ5-F1
#
_entry.id   AF-A0AAD9YGZ5-F1
#
_cell.length_a   1.000
_cell.length_b   1.000
_cell.length_c   1.000
_cell.angle_alpha   90.00
_cell.angle_beta   90.00
_cell.angle_gamma   90.00
#
_symmetry.space_group_name_H-M   'P 1'
#
loop_
_entity.id
_entity.type
_entity.pdbx_description
1 polymer ?
#
loop_
_entity_poly.entity_id
_entity_poly.type
_entity_poly.pdbx_seq_one_letter_code
_entity_poly.pdbx_strand_id
1 'polypeptide(L)'
;MVPSQYITAAEQYKTGTQLTLWQYAPVQPHGLSQYTRNPLPPDLPPGCIRNFDLEVAHDTNKEEIDKQAVLQVNKVICGGDNNTVQVVLFDILKAPVSYRGDAARLPEDGTQVVGLLYDTEFYPGDNGAPYYNAEQADGNLSRTDAALKHFFSNDKTGHPHIVPQYYGCWATRVNTYDESGRGTLRYVGLVLEEYINGHSIEDICDRDECAELVPPDEDVLFHLPKDIDNGFHTLDISKELCQEVMKQALNGLVEHMHIGVQHNVFEPRNLFITLRNGTVGLDWPRAVLLGTNPEVWSKTKEAKGPKGPIQTLELLPFPPHPYQRFSVEALDEFIGFWPAPKEG
;
A
#
# COMPACT_ATOMS: atom_id res chain seq x y z
N MET A 1 -0.79 -30.74 27.14
CA MET A 1 -0.72 -29.60 26.20
C MET A 1 -1.31 -28.41 26.93
N VAL A 2 -0.47 -27.47 27.35
CA VAL A 2 -0.97 -26.15 27.77
C VAL A 2 -1.37 -25.46 26.46
N PRO A 3 -2.60 -24.92 26.34
CA PRO A 3 -2.96 -24.19 25.14
C PRO A 3 -1.99 -23.02 24.99
N SER A 4 -1.26 -22.99 23.87
CA SER A 4 -0.55 -21.77 23.46
C SER A 4 -1.60 -20.65 23.43
N GLN A 5 -1.38 -19.60 24.22
CA GLN A 5 -2.21 -18.40 24.14
C GLN A 5 -1.87 -17.74 22.82
N TYR A 6 -2.66 -18.01 21.79
CA TYR A 6 -2.55 -17.38 20.49
C TYR A 6 -3.17 -15.99 20.56
N ILE A 7 -2.43 -14.94 20.21
CA ILE A 7 -3.01 -13.60 20.00
C ILE A 7 -3.48 -13.55 18.56
N THR A 8 -4.77 -13.32 18.35
CA THR A 8 -5.30 -13.14 16.99
C THR A 8 -4.87 -11.80 16.39
N ALA A 9 -4.84 -11.68 15.06
CA ALA A 9 -4.56 -10.39 14.41
C ALA A 9 -5.52 -9.28 14.86
N ALA A 10 -6.80 -9.64 15.06
CA ALA A 10 -7.84 -8.72 15.54
C ALA A 10 -7.57 -8.21 16.96
N GLU A 11 -7.03 -9.04 17.84
CA GLU A 11 -6.63 -8.62 19.20
C GLU A 11 -5.35 -7.80 19.18
N GLN A 12 -4.37 -8.19 18.36
CA GLN A 12 -3.08 -7.52 18.24
C GLN A 12 -3.21 -6.10 17.70
N TYR A 13 -4.11 -5.90 16.73
CA TYR A 13 -4.38 -4.61 16.08
C TYR A 13 -5.78 -4.08 16.40
N LYS A 14 -6.27 -4.29 17.62
CA LYS A 14 -7.56 -3.73 18.05
C LYS A 14 -7.53 -2.20 18.10
N THR A 15 -8.68 -1.57 17.85
CA THR A 15 -8.87 -0.12 17.97
C THR A 15 -8.36 0.41 19.31
N GLY A 16 -7.67 1.55 19.27
CA GLY A 16 -7.08 2.22 20.41
C GLY A 16 -5.65 1.75 20.75
N THR A 17 -5.18 0.65 20.17
CA THR A 17 -3.80 0.16 20.37
C THR A 17 -2.80 1.19 19.84
N GLN A 18 -1.79 1.55 20.65
CA GLN A 18 -0.75 2.49 20.23
C GLN A 18 0.49 1.74 19.76
N LEU A 19 1.02 2.15 18.61
CA LEU A 19 2.24 1.63 18.02
C LEU A 19 3.29 2.74 17.97
N THR A 20 4.45 2.46 18.56
CA THR A 20 5.65 3.29 18.36
C THR A 20 6.38 2.80 17.13
N LEU A 21 6.68 3.72 16.22
CA LEU A 21 7.31 3.42 14.95
C LEU A 21 8.72 3.96 14.91
N TRP A 22 9.65 3.13 14.46
CA TRP A 22 11.03 3.49 14.17
C TRP A 22 11.26 3.45 12.66
N GLN A 23 11.95 4.44 12.11
CA GLN A 23 12.25 4.47 10.69
C GLN A 23 13.11 3.26 10.31
N TYR A 24 12.70 2.50 9.28
CA TYR A 24 13.31 1.22 8.95
C TYR A 24 13.66 1.13 7.47
N ALA A 25 14.82 0.53 7.18
CA ALA A 25 15.34 0.35 5.83
C ALA A 25 15.36 -1.15 5.52
N PRO A 26 14.36 -1.69 4.79
CA PRO A 26 14.37 -3.09 4.42
C PRO A 26 15.50 -3.38 3.42
N VAL A 27 15.82 -4.66 3.26
CA VAL A 27 16.91 -5.08 2.37
C VAL A 27 16.59 -4.76 0.91
N GLN A 28 17.57 -4.20 0.21
CA GLN A 28 17.52 -3.96 -1.22
C GLN A 28 18.30 -5.05 -1.96
N PRO A 29 17.96 -5.41 -3.21
CA PRO A 29 16.73 -5.13 -3.97
C PRO A 29 15.71 -6.28 -3.92
N HIS A 30 14.42 -6.00 -4.14
CA HIS A 30 13.44 -6.99 -4.63
C HIS A 30 12.39 -6.35 -5.56
N GLY A 31 12.80 -5.66 -6.63
CA GLY A 31 11.89 -4.98 -7.57
C GLY A 31 11.04 -5.88 -8.49
N LEU A 32 10.76 -7.13 -8.12
CA LEU A 32 9.99 -8.10 -8.93
C LEU A 32 8.67 -8.46 -8.25
N SER A 33 7.73 -9.04 -9.01
CA SER A 33 6.48 -9.55 -8.46
C SER A 33 6.62 -10.87 -7.72
N GLN A 34 7.73 -11.56 -7.90
CA GLN A 34 8.06 -12.80 -7.21
C GLN A 34 9.27 -12.60 -6.30
N TYR A 35 9.19 -13.20 -5.11
CA TYR A 35 10.30 -13.15 -4.17
C TYR A 35 11.40 -14.11 -4.61
N THR A 36 12.55 -13.56 -5.02
CA THR A 36 13.75 -14.36 -5.26
C THR A 36 14.32 -14.77 -3.90
N ARG A 37 14.54 -16.08 -3.69
CA ARG A 37 15.05 -16.63 -2.44
C ARG A 37 16.19 -15.78 -1.87
N ASN A 38 16.00 -15.34 -0.63
CA ASN A 38 16.94 -14.52 0.12
C ASN A 38 16.73 -14.81 1.62
N PRO A 39 17.32 -15.92 2.11
CA PRO A 39 17.10 -16.38 3.47
C PRO A 39 17.45 -15.31 4.51
N LEU A 40 16.77 -15.35 5.65
CA LEU A 40 17.13 -14.51 6.79
C LEU A 40 18.53 -14.88 7.31
N PRO A 41 19.27 -13.92 7.89
CA PRO A 41 20.56 -14.21 8.50
C PRO A 41 20.43 -15.31 9.58
N PRO A 42 21.35 -16.29 9.64
CA PRO A 42 21.28 -17.39 10.59
C PRO A 42 21.43 -16.94 12.05
N ASP A 43 22.01 -15.76 12.25
CA ASP A 43 22.23 -15.08 13.53
C ASP A 43 21.13 -14.06 13.90
N LEU A 44 20.08 -13.93 13.07
CA LEU A 44 18.96 -13.05 13.37
C LEU A 44 18.22 -13.53 14.63
N PRO A 45 18.10 -12.72 15.70
CA PRO A 45 17.41 -13.15 16.90
C PRO A 45 15.93 -13.46 16.64
N PRO A 46 15.32 -14.43 17.36
CA PRO A 46 13.90 -14.74 17.22
C PRO A 46 13.03 -13.49 17.41
N GLY A 47 12.02 -13.34 16.56
CA GLY A 47 11.10 -12.20 16.60
C GLY A 47 11.68 -10.87 16.10
N CYS A 48 12.91 -10.86 15.58
CA CYS A 48 13.50 -9.66 14.97
C CYS A 48 13.32 -9.65 13.46
N ILE A 49 13.29 -8.44 12.88
CA ILE A 49 13.34 -8.23 11.43
C ILE A 49 14.78 -7.95 11.00
N ARG A 50 15.13 -8.30 9.75
CA ARG A 50 16.49 -8.17 9.22
C ARG A 50 16.98 -6.71 9.32
N ASN A 51 18.26 -6.50 9.65
CA ASN A 51 18.90 -5.17 9.65
C ASN A 51 18.22 -4.10 10.54
N PHE A 52 17.28 -4.47 11.41
CA PHE A 52 16.73 -3.53 12.37
C PHE A 52 17.63 -3.46 13.60
N ASP A 53 18.08 -2.25 13.92
CA ASP A 53 18.90 -2.00 15.09
C ASP A 53 18.03 -1.98 16.35
N LEU A 54 18.18 -3.01 17.18
CA LEU A 54 17.42 -3.17 18.42
C LEU A 54 17.79 -2.10 19.46
N GLU A 55 19.00 -1.55 19.41
CA GLU A 55 19.43 -0.53 20.36
C GLU A 55 18.61 0.76 20.18
N VAL A 56 18.20 1.08 18.95
CA VAL A 56 17.34 2.24 18.64
C VAL A 56 15.96 2.12 19.30
N ALA A 57 15.46 0.89 19.49
CA ALA A 57 14.18 0.66 20.19
C ALA A 57 14.28 0.83 21.71
N HIS A 58 15.50 0.84 22.26
CA HIS A 58 15.80 1.03 23.68
C HIS A 58 16.43 2.39 23.97
N ASP A 59 16.81 3.14 22.94
CA ASP A 59 17.46 4.44 23.10
C ASP A 59 16.49 5.48 23.68
N THR A 60 16.97 6.19 24.68
CA THR A 60 16.27 7.28 25.36
C THR A 60 16.84 8.65 24.98
N ASN A 61 17.85 8.67 24.12
CA ASN A 61 18.40 9.88 23.54
C ASN A 61 17.33 10.60 22.72
N LYS A 62 17.27 11.92 22.90
CA LYS A 62 16.35 12.80 22.20
C LYS A 62 16.44 12.64 20.69
N GLU A 63 17.63 12.47 20.12
CA GLU A 63 17.79 12.35 18.67
C GLU A 63 17.03 11.14 18.10
N GLU A 64 17.07 9.99 18.77
CA GLU A 64 16.35 8.79 18.34
C GLU A 64 14.85 8.91 18.62
N ILE A 65 14.46 9.54 19.74
CA ILE A 65 13.04 9.83 20.05
C ILE A 65 12.43 10.80 19.01
N ASP A 66 13.22 11.73 18.50
CA ASP A 66 12.81 12.71 17.48
C ASP A 66 12.62 12.04 16.09
N LYS A 67 13.16 10.84 15.87
CA LYS A 67 12.96 10.03 14.67
C LYS A 67 11.74 9.10 14.75
N GLN A 68 11.12 8.97 15.92
CA GLN A 68 9.99 8.07 16.16
C GLN A 68 8.64 8.72 15.82
N ALA A 69 7.72 7.91 15.30
CA ALA A 69 6.30 8.26 15.22
C ALA A 69 5.50 7.47 16.26
N VAL A 70 4.36 8.01 16.69
CA VAL A 70 3.38 7.27 17.51
C VAL A 70 2.05 7.33 16.80
N LEU A 71 1.53 6.15 16.47
CA LEU A 71 0.24 5.98 15.80
C LEU A 71 -0.72 5.23 16.71
N GLN A 72 -2.01 5.50 16.57
CA GLN A 72 -3.07 4.75 17.22
C GLN A 72 -3.90 4.01 16.17
N VAL A 73 -4.11 2.71 16.38
CA VAL A 73 -4.97 1.91 15.52
C VAL A 73 -6.39 2.46 15.61
N ASN A 74 -6.93 2.89 14.48
CA ASN A 74 -8.33 3.31 14.34
C ASN A 74 -9.21 2.09 14.03
N LYS A 75 -8.88 1.36 12.95
CA LYS A 75 -9.55 0.13 12.54
C LYS A 75 -8.64 -0.74 11.67
N VAL A 76 -8.88 -2.04 11.68
CA VAL A 76 -8.34 -2.95 10.66
C VAL A 76 -9.25 -2.84 9.43
N ILE A 77 -8.71 -2.44 8.28
CA ILE A 77 -9.45 -2.33 7.01
C ILE A 77 -9.57 -3.72 6.37
N CYS A 78 -8.44 -4.41 6.27
CA CYS A 78 -8.34 -5.75 5.70
C CYS A 78 -7.23 -6.50 6.45
N GLY A 79 -7.43 -7.78 6.75
CA GLY A 79 -6.48 -8.56 7.51
C GLY A 79 -7.16 -9.69 8.28
N GLY A 80 -6.44 -10.25 9.24
CA GLY A 80 -6.82 -11.45 9.96
C GLY A 80 -5.72 -12.50 9.89
N ASP A 81 -5.93 -13.60 10.60
CA ASP A 81 -5.05 -14.76 10.56
C ASP A 81 -5.07 -15.39 9.16
N ASN A 82 -3.95 -15.96 8.73
CA ASN A 82 -3.72 -16.47 7.37
C ASN A 82 -3.79 -15.40 6.26
N ASN A 83 -3.36 -14.18 6.55
CA ASN A 83 -3.18 -13.11 5.56
C ASN A 83 -1.72 -12.65 5.49
N THR A 84 -1.24 -12.37 4.29
CA THR A 84 0.15 -11.94 4.05
C THR A 84 0.38 -10.46 4.35
N VAL A 85 -0.66 -9.67 4.56
CA VAL A 85 -0.58 -8.26 4.95
C VAL A 85 -1.77 -7.91 5.83
N GLN A 86 -1.53 -7.08 6.83
CA GLN A 86 -2.57 -6.46 7.64
C GLN A 86 -2.66 -4.99 7.23
N VAL A 87 -3.81 -4.59 6.68
CA VAL A 87 -4.09 -3.22 6.25
C VAL A 87 -4.84 -2.52 7.37
N VAL A 88 -4.17 -1.58 8.04
CA VAL A 88 -4.67 -0.94 9.26
C VAL A 88 -4.73 0.56 9.08
N LEU A 89 -5.86 1.17 9.44
CA LEU A 89 -6.03 2.62 9.48
C LEU A 89 -5.51 3.16 10.81
N PHE A 90 -4.73 4.22 10.76
CA PHE A 90 -4.10 4.85 11.91
C PHE A 90 -4.48 6.32 12.05
N ASP A 91 -4.69 6.73 13.29
CA ASP A 91 -4.65 8.12 13.71
C ASP A 91 -3.21 8.47 14.13
N ILE A 92 -2.70 9.62 13.67
CA ILE A 92 -1.36 10.08 14.01
C ILE A 92 -1.41 10.80 15.37
N LEU A 93 -0.79 10.22 16.40
CA LEU A 93 -0.68 10.85 17.72
C LEU A 93 0.57 11.73 17.83
N LYS A 94 1.67 11.32 17.19
CA LYS A 94 2.93 12.05 17.15
C LYS A 94 3.65 11.77 15.83
N ALA A 95 3.87 12.81 15.03
CA ALA A 95 4.77 12.74 13.89
C ALA A 95 6.24 12.88 14.35
N PRO A 96 7.21 12.26 13.65
CA PRO A 96 8.62 12.49 13.89
C PRO A 96 9.03 13.91 13.55
N VAL A 97 10.05 14.40 14.25
CA VAL A 97 10.68 15.70 13.98
C VAL A 97 11.75 15.54 12.89
N SER A 98 12.45 14.41 12.87
CA SER A 98 13.52 14.10 11.93
C SER A 98 13.14 12.93 11.02
N TYR A 99 13.39 13.08 9.72
CA TYR A 99 13.08 12.08 8.70
C TYR A 99 14.34 11.70 7.93
N ARG A 100 14.40 10.46 7.44
CA ARG A 100 15.46 9.95 6.57
C ARG A 100 15.51 10.60 5.17
N GLY A 101 14.45 11.31 4.79
CA GLY A 101 14.39 12.08 3.54
C GLY A 101 14.08 11.25 2.30
N ASP A 102 13.69 9.98 2.46
CA ASP A 102 13.31 9.08 1.38
C ASP A 102 11.81 8.82 1.27
N ALA A 103 11.01 9.59 2.00
CA ALA A 103 9.55 9.56 1.98
C ALA A 103 8.97 10.95 2.30
N ALA A 104 7.67 11.13 2.08
CA ALA A 104 6.98 12.33 2.52
C ALA A 104 6.87 12.38 4.04
N ARG A 105 6.69 13.60 4.55
CA ARG A 105 6.38 13.80 5.97
C ARG A 105 4.98 13.29 6.28
N LEU A 106 4.81 12.80 7.50
CA LEU A 106 3.49 12.45 8.00
C LEU A 106 2.66 13.74 8.12
N PRO A 107 1.38 13.71 7.75
CA PRO A 107 0.52 14.88 7.86
C PRO A 107 0.25 15.24 9.33
N GLU A 108 0.19 16.54 9.64
CA GLU A 108 -0.05 17.06 11.00
C GLU A 108 -1.50 17.48 11.25
N ASP A 109 -2.33 17.49 10.20
CA ASP A 109 -3.68 18.08 10.17
C ASP A 109 -4.80 17.11 10.62
N GLY A 110 -4.46 16.09 11.40
CA GLY A 110 -5.41 15.03 11.80
C GLY A 110 -5.79 14.08 10.66
N THR A 111 -5.09 14.15 9.51
CA THR A 111 -5.24 13.17 8.43
C THR A 111 -4.83 11.78 8.93
N GLN A 112 -5.64 10.79 8.57
CA GLN A 112 -5.37 9.38 8.84
C GLN A 112 -4.44 8.79 7.79
N VAL A 113 -3.67 7.78 8.19
CA VAL A 113 -2.76 7.05 7.28
C VAL A 113 -3.04 5.56 7.34
N VAL A 114 -2.76 4.87 6.24
CA VAL A 114 -2.86 3.41 6.18
C VAL A 114 -1.48 2.82 6.40
N GLY A 115 -1.41 1.79 7.24
CA GLY A 115 -0.23 0.94 7.37
C GLY A 115 -0.47 -0.43 6.76
N LEU A 116 0.49 -0.88 5.96
CA LEU A 116 0.60 -2.22 5.42
C LEU A 116 1.60 -3.00 6.29
N LEU A 117 1.13 -3.80 7.24
CA LEU A 117 1.97 -4.53 8.18
C LEU A 117 2.22 -5.96 7.70
N TYR A 118 3.49 -6.37 7.68
CA TYR A 118 3.92 -7.70 7.25
C TYR A 118 4.30 -8.54 8.48
N ASP A 119 3.28 -8.91 9.24
CA ASP A 119 3.45 -9.65 10.49
C ASP A 119 3.46 -11.17 10.25
N THR A 120 4.62 -11.78 10.47
CA THR A 120 4.87 -13.20 10.17
C THR A 120 3.96 -14.17 10.91
N GLU A 121 3.46 -13.80 12.10
CA GLU A 121 2.59 -14.70 12.88
C GLU A 121 1.20 -14.87 12.24
N PHE A 122 0.79 -13.91 11.39
CA PHE A 122 -0.50 -13.95 10.72
C PHE A 122 -0.43 -14.46 9.29
N TYR A 123 0.75 -14.83 8.81
CA TYR A 123 0.90 -15.45 7.49
C TYR A 123 0.26 -16.85 7.45
N PRO A 124 -0.23 -17.30 6.27
CA PRO A 124 -0.66 -18.69 6.09
C PRO A 124 0.45 -19.66 6.50
N GLY A 125 0.11 -20.78 7.13
CA GLY A 125 1.11 -21.78 7.56
C GLY A 125 2.07 -22.18 6.43
N ASP A 126 3.38 -22.29 6.73
CA ASP A 126 4.44 -22.55 5.76
C ASP A 126 4.77 -24.05 5.57
N ASN A 127 3.92 -24.94 6.09
CA ASN A 127 4.13 -26.38 5.96
C ASN A 127 4.03 -26.82 4.49
N GLY A 128 5.16 -27.21 3.90
CA GLY A 128 5.27 -27.56 2.48
C GLY A 128 5.47 -26.36 1.54
N ALA A 129 5.57 -25.14 2.07
CA ALA A 129 5.89 -23.95 1.28
C ALA A 129 7.40 -23.94 0.89
N PRO A 130 7.75 -23.37 -0.26
CA PRO A 130 9.16 -23.25 -0.68
C PRO A 130 9.98 -22.29 0.20
N TYR A 131 9.32 -21.42 0.97
CA TYR A 131 9.93 -20.37 1.81
C TYR A 131 9.22 -20.27 3.16
N TYR A 132 9.99 -20.01 4.21
CA TYR A 132 9.44 -19.73 5.54
C TYR A 132 8.66 -18.41 5.56
N ASN A 133 7.64 -18.31 6.41
CA ASN A 133 6.82 -17.10 6.53
C ASN A 133 7.62 -15.84 6.85
N ALA A 134 8.67 -15.97 7.67
CA ALA A 134 9.56 -14.86 7.99
C ALA A 134 10.35 -14.34 6.78
N GLU A 135 10.76 -15.24 5.89
CA GLU A 135 11.40 -14.87 4.62
C GLU A 135 10.40 -14.23 3.65
N GLN A 136 9.15 -14.71 3.62
CA GLN A 136 8.09 -14.12 2.80
C GLN A 136 7.68 -12.72 3.28
N ALA A 137 7.62 -12.48 4.59
CA ALA A 137 7.33 -11.17 5.16
C ALA A 137 8.42 -10.13 4.87
N ASP A 138 9.69 -10.50 5.09
CA ASP A 138 10.85 -9.67 4.73
C ASP A 138 10.80 -9.30 3.23
N GLY A 139 10.45 -10.27 2.39
CA GLY A 139 10.29 -10.07 0.96
C GLY A 139 9.18 -9.14 0.55
N ASN A 140 7.95 -9.36 1.03
CA ASN A 140 6.79 -8.55 0.69
C ASN A 140 6.96 -7.09 1.16
N LEU A 141 7.51 -6.89 2.35
CA LEU A 141 7.85 -5.57 2.87
C LEU A 141 8.88 -4.86 1.97
N SER A 142 9.98 -5.55 1.65
CA SER A 142 11.05 -4.99 0.82
C SER A 142 10.58 -4.61 -0.58
N ARG A 143 9.68 -5.41 -1.17
CA ARG A 143 9.08 -5.17 -2.48
C ARG A 143 8.20 -3.91 -2.47
N THR A 144 7.31 -3.83 -1.49
CA THR A 144 6.36 -2.73 -1.34
C THR A 144 7.08 -1.41 -1.07
N ASP A 145 8.05 -1.42 -0.15
CA ASP A 145 8.93 -0.27 0.10
C ASP A 145 9.68 0.16 -1.15
N ALA A 146 10.31 -0.78 -1.86
CA ALA A 146 11.09 -0.47 -3.06
C ALA A 146 10.23 0.16 -4.18
N ALA A 147 9.01 -0.33 -4.36
CA ALA A 147 8.06 0.21 -5.34
C ALA A 147 7.62 1.63 -4.99
N LEU A 148 7.09 1.83 -3.78
CA LEU A 148 6.56 3.12 -3.33
C LEU A 148 7.65 4.19 -3.23
N LYS A 149 8.84 3.82 -2.74
CA LYS A 149 10.00 4.72 -2.73
C LYS A 149 10.47 5.10 -4.13
N HIS A 150 10.38 4.18 -5.11
CA HIS A 150 10.70 4.49 -6.50
C HIS A 150 9.71 5.51 -7.09
N PHE A 151 8.41 5.32 -6.87
CA PHE A 151 7.41 6.32 -7.26
C PHE A 151 7.65 7.67 -6.59
N PHE A 152 7.92 7.68 -5.29
CA PHE A 152 8.19 8.92 -4.53
C PHE A 152 9.40 9.66 -5.11
N SER A 153 10.50 8.95 -5.39
CA SER A 153 11.70 9.57 -5.98
C SER A 153 11.53 10.12 -7.40
N ASN A 154 10.43 9.77 -8.07
CA ASN A 154 10.07 10.26 -9.40
C ASN A 154 8.88 11.24 -9.36
N ASP A 155 8.51 11.74 -8.18
CA ASP A 155 7.37 12.62 -7.95
C ASP A 155 6.06 12.02 -8.51
N LYS A 156 5.79 10.74 -8.21
CA LYS A 156 4.61 9.99 -8.68
C LYS A 156 3.68 9.49 -7.58
N THR A 157 3.88 9.90 -6.33
CA THR A 157 3.02 9.54 -5.19
C THR A 157 2.23 10.74 -4.70
N GLY A 158 1.03 10.52 -4.15
CA GLY A 158 0.18 11.57 -3.60
C GLY A 158 -0.59 12.32 -4.69
N HIS A 159 -1.46 13.24 -4.29
CA HIS A 159 -2.25 14.02 -5.25
C HIS A 159 -1.34 14.84 -6.19
N PRO A 160 -1.59 14.84 -7.53
CA PRO A 160 -2.75 14.29 -8.23
C PRO A 160 -2.55 12.87 -8.82
N HIS A 161 -1.49 12.17 -8.43
CA HIS A 161 -1.09 10.90 -9.04
C HIS A 161 -1.98 9.73 -8.63
N ILE A 162 -1.97 8.68 -9.46
CA ILE A 162 -2.73 7.46 -9.18
C ILE A 162 -2.09 6.57 -8.11
N VAL A 163 -0.88 6.88 -7.62
CA VAL A 163 -0.25 6.17 -6.50
C VAL A 163 -0.49 6.95 -5.21
N PRO A 164 -0.88 6.30 -4.11
CA PRO A 164 -0.97 6.93 -2.78
C PRO A 164 0.32 7.66 -2.39
N GLN A 165 0.20 8.73 -1.59
CA GLN A 165 1.36 9.36 -0.97
C GLN A 165 2.11 8.34 -0.10
N TYR A 166 3.41 8.16 -0.35
CA TYR A 166 4.27 7.27 0.45
C TYR A 166 4.88 8.02 1.64
N TYR A 167 4.68 7.49 2.85
CA TYR A 167 5.13 8.06 4.12
C TYR A 167 6.25 7.25 4.79
N GLY A 168 6.87 6.32 4.07
CA GLY A 168 8.06 5.62 4.54
C GLY A 168 7.81 4.20 4.99
N CYS A 169 8.91 3.48 5.19
CA CYS A 169 8.95 2.17 5.82
C CYS A 169 9.42 2.27 7.26
N TRP A 170 8.75 1.52 8.13
CA TRP A 170 8.84 1.60 9.57
C TRP A 170 8.93 0.21 10.18
N ALA A 171 9.49 0.13 11.38
CA ALA A 171 9.40 -1.01 12.26
C ALA A 171 8.53 -0.63 13.46
N THR A 172 7.76 -1.58 13.97
CA THR A 172 7.03 -1.47 15.22
C THR A 172 7.28 -2.69 16.09
N ARG A 173 6.95 -2.57 17.37
CA ARG A 173 7.07 -3.65 18.35
C ARG A 173 5.68 -4.08 18.79
N VAL A 174 5.43 -5.39 18.73
CA VAL A 174 4.17 -6.01 19.11
C VAL A 174 4.39 -7.11 20.14
N ASN A 175 3.33 -7.48 20.86
CA ASN A 175 3.37 -8.55 21.85
C ASN A 175 3.26 -9.91 21.16
N THR A 176 3.84 -10.94 21.76
CA THR A 176 3.67 -12.34 21.34
C THR A 176 3.86 -13.25 22.55
N TYR A 177 3.74 -14.56 22.36
CA TYR A 177 3.98 -15.56 23.39
C TYR A 177 5.02 -16.58 22.92
N ASP A 178 5.93 -16.97 23.81
CA ASP A 178 6.84 -18.09 23.54
C ASP A 178 6.13 -19.45 23.63
N GLU A 179 6.82 -20.54 23.25
CA GLU A 179 6.28 -21.90 23.34
C GLU A 179 5.86 -22.31 24.76
N SER A 180 6.35 -21.60 25.79
CA SER A 180 6.00 -21.80 27.20
C SER A 180 4.82 -20.94 27.64
N GLY A 181 4.21 -20.15 26.74
CA GLY A 181 3.12 -19.23 27.02
C GLY A 181 3.56 -17.98 27.78
N ARG A 182 4.86 -17.66 27.83
CA ARG A 182 5.36 -16.41 28.42
C ARG A 182 5.29 -15.30 27.39
N GLY A 183 4.76 -14.15 27.82
CA GLY A 183 4.72 -12.96 26.97
C GLY A 183 6.14 -12.53 26.58
N THR A 184 6.37 -12.42 25.28
CA THR A 184 7.59 -11.87 24.67
C THR A 184 7.22 -10.77 23.68
N LEU A 185 8.22 -10.21 23.00
CA LEU A 185 8.04 -9.13 22.03
C LEU A 185 8.62 -9.57 20.69
N ARG A 186 7.99 -9.12 19.61
CA ARG A 186 8.55 -9.21 18.26
C ARG A 186 8.47 -7.87 17.54
N TYR A 187 9.24 -7.74 16.49
CA TYR A 187 9.26 -6.59 15.60
C TYR A 187 8.54 -6.92 14.31
N VAL A 188 7.75 -5.97 13.83
CA VAL A 188 6.98 -6.05 12.60
C VAL A 188 7.35 -4.88 11.71
N GLY A 189 7.70 -5.18 10.47
CA GLY A 189 7.91 -4.13 9.47
C GLY A 189 6.60 -3.73 8.81
N LEU A 190 6.46 -2.44 8.51
CA LEU A 190 5.29 -1.90 7.85
C LEU A 190 5.63 -0.73 6.93
N VAL A 191 4.78 -0.50 5.93
CA VAL A 191 4.84 0.68 5.07
C VAL A 191 3.64 1.57 5.37
N LEU A 192 3.87 2.89 5.48
CA LEU A 192 2.80 3.87 5.63
C LEU A 192 2.49 4.56 4.30
N GLU A 193 1.21 4.68 3.98
CA GLU A 193 0.71 5.37 2.79
C GLU A 193 -0.56 6.21 3.07
N GLU A 194 -0.92 7.05 2.10
CA GLU A 194 -2.15 7.84 2.10
C GLU A 194 -3.39 6.99 2.33
N TYR A 195 -4.22 7.39 3.29
CA TYR A 195 -5.56 6.82 3.38
C TYR A 195 -6.45 7.37 2.27
N ILE A 196 -6.86 6.50 1.37
CA ILE A 196 -7.83 6.84 0.32
C ILE A 196 -9.23 6.63 0.87
N ASN A 197 -9.89 7.75 1.20
CA ASN A 197 -11.30 7.77 1.54
C ASN A 197 -12.11 7.85 0.24
N GLY A 198 -12.55 6.70 -0.25
CA GLY A 198 -13.22 6.55 -1.53
C GLY A 198 -13.74 5.13 -1.71
N HIS A 199 -14.25 4.86 -2.91
CA HIS A 199 -14.80 3.55 -3.29
C HIS A 199 -14.00 2.98 -4.45
N SER A 200 -13.80 1.66 -4.49
CA SER A 200 -13.32 1.01 -5.71
C SER A 200 -14.40 1.02 -6.79
N ILE A 201 -14.01 0.89 -8.06
CA ILE A 201 -15.00 0.74 -9.14
C ILE A 201 -15.86 -0.51 -8.91
N GLU A 202 -15.26 -1.59 -8.40
CA GLU A 202 -16.00 -2.83 -8.08
C GLU A 202 -17.01 -2.63 -6.94
N ASP A 203 -16.75 -1.74 -5.98
CA ASP A 203 -17.67 -1.49 -4.86
C ASP A 203 -18.90 -0.67 -5.26
N ILE A 204 -18.77 0.17 -6.29
CA ILE A 204 -19.86 1.05 -6.75
C ILE A 204 -20.69 0.44 -7.89
N CYS A 205 -20.10 -0.49 -8.65
CA CYS A 205 -20.78 -1.14 -9.77
C CYS A 205 -21.31 -2.51 -9.38
N ASP A 206 -22.45 -2.88 -9.96
CA ASP A 206 -22.88 -4.29 -10.00
C ASP A 206 -22.22 -5.00 -11.19
N ARG A 207 -22.33 -6.33 -11.25
CA ARG A 207 -22.00 -7.12 -12.44
C ARG A 207 -23.23 -7.77 -13.05
N ASP A 208 -23.36 -7.70 -14.37
CA ASP A 208 -24.47 -8.31 -15.10
C ASP A 208 -24.26 -9.83 -15.34
N GLU A 209 -25.15 -10.44 -16.13
CA GLU A 209 -25.07 -11.87 -16.47
C GLU A 209 -23.85 -12.26 -17.32
N CYS A 210 -23.21 -11.27 -17.97
CA CYS A 210 -21.98 -11.41 -18.74
C CYS A 210 -20.73 -11.06 -17.91
N ALA A 211 -20.90 -10.76 -16.61
CA ALA A 211 -19.88 -10.25 -15.72
C ALA A 211 -19.32 -8.86 -16.10
N GLU A 212 -20.04 -8.09 -16.91
CA GLU A 212 -19.70 -6.69 -17.24
C GLU A 212 -20.12 -5.77 -16.09
N LEU A 213 -19.39 -4.68 -15.88
CA LEU A 213 -19.68 -3.69 -14.84
C LEU A 213 -20.91 -2.85 -15.21
N VAL A 214 -21.82 -2.68 -14.26
CA VAL A 214 -23.01 -1.84 -14.41
C VAL A 214 -22.90 -0.70 -13.40
N PRO A 215 -22.57 0.53 -13.84
CA PRO A 215 -22.63 1.70 -12.97
C PRO A 215 -24.04 1.93 -12.41
N PRO A 216 -24.17 2.48 -11.20
CA PRO A 216 -25.47 2.74 -10.61
C PRO A 216 -26.18 3.88 -11.34
N ASP A 217 -27.51 3.80 -11.42
CA ASP A 217 -28.36 4.87 -11.98
C ASP A 217 -28.54 6.07 -11.01
N GLU A 218 -28.13 5.90 -9.74
CA GLU A 218 -28.23 6.89 -8.69
C GLU A 218 -26.87 7.43 -8.27
N ASP A 219 -26.89 8.66 -7.77
CA ASP A 219 -25.76 9.35 -7.14
C ASP A 219 -25.08 8.49 -6.06
N VAL A 220 -23.78 8.27 -6.20
CA VAL A 220 -22.99 7.53 -5.20
C VAL A 220 -22.55 8.48 -4.09
N LEU A 221 -22.84 8.11 -2.84
CA LEU A 221 -22.41 8.86 -1.67
C LEU A 221 -20.94 8.57 -1.33
N PHE A 222 -20.08 9.58 -1.38
CA PHE A 222 -18.67 9.46 -0.97
C PHE A 222 -18.45 9.89 0.49
N HIS A 223 -19.08 10.97 0.94
CA HIS A 223 -18.85 11.53 2.29
C HIS A 223 -20.13 12.00 2.98
N LEU A 224 -20.23 11.76 4.29
CA LEU A 224 -21.33 12.28 5.11
C LEU A 224 -21.06 13.74 5.51
N PRO A 225 -22.10 14.55 5.78
CA PRO A 225 -21.97 15.98 6.11
C PRO A 225 -21.17 16.27 7.38
N LYS A 226 -20.98 15.27 8.24
CA LYS A 226 -20.22 15.41 9.48
C LYS A 226 -18.70 15.38 9.23
N ASP A 227 -18.28 14.97 8.05
CA ASP A 227 -16.89 14.70 7.71
C ASP A 227 -16.21 15.89 7.00
N ILE A 228 -16.98 16.93 6.64
CA ILE A 228 -16.56 18.15 5.92
C ILE A 228 -17.48 19.33 6.28
N ASP A 229 -16.95 20.55 6.39
CA ASP A 229 -17.73 21.80 6.59
C ASP A 229 -18.70 22.15 5.42
N ASN A 230 -18.76 21.34 4.34
CA ASN A 230 -19.47 21.65 3.10
C ASN A 230 -20.54 20.62 2.65
N GLY A 231 -21.06 19.76 3.55
CA GLY A 231 -22.24 18.93 3.26
C GLY A 231 -21.96 17.61 2.53
N PHE A 232 -23.00 16.98 2.00
CA PHE A 232 -22.89 15.70 1.26
C PHE A 232 -22.10 15.92 -0.04
N HIS A 233 -21.14 15.05 -0.30
CA HIS A 233 -20.56 14.91 -1.63
C HIS A 233 -21.07 13.60 -2.24
N THR A 234 -22.13 13.72 -3.05
CA THR A 234 -22.54 12.67 -3.97
C THR A 234 -21.87 12.88 -5.32
N LEU A 235 -21.72 11.81 -6.09
CA LEU A 235 -21.14 11.84 -7.41
C LEU A 235 -22.01 11.03 -8.37
N ASP A 236 -22.49 11.68 -9.42
CA ASP A 236 -23.14 11.04 -10.56
C ASP A 236 -22.10 10.25 -11.36
N ILE A 237 -22.30 8.93 -11.49
CA ILE A 237 -21.41 8.03 -12.25
C ILE A 237 -21.73 8.10 -13.74
N SER A 238 -21.62 9.32 -14.27
CA SER A 238 -21.84 9.66 -15.67
C SER A 238 -20.77 9.08 -16.59
N LYS A 239 -21.09 9.03 -17.88
CA LYS A 239 -20.14 8.67 -18.94
C LYS A 239 -18.88 9.55 -18.93
N GLU A 240 -19.04 10.85 -18.69
CA GLU A 240 -17.94 11.80 -18.60
C GLU A 240 -17.03 11.51 -17.40
N LEU A 241 -17.62 11.14 -16.25
CA LEU A 241 -16.83 10.72 -15.08
C LEU A 241 -16.03 9.45 -15.38
N CYS A 242 -16.68 8.40 -15.91
CA CYS A 242 -16.02 7.15 -16.24
C CYS A 242 -14.87 7.38 -17.23
N GLN A 243 -15.08 8.24 -18.23
CA GLN A 243 -14.05 8.70 -19.16
C GLN A 243 -12.85 9.33 -18.46
N GLU A 244 -13.10 10.23 -17.53
CA GLU A 244 -12.02 10.94 -16.85
C GLU A 244 -11.25 10.03 -15.88
N VAL A 245 -11.93 9.16 -15.13
CA VAL A 245 -11.30 8.18 -14.23
C VAL A 245 -10.39 7.24 -15.03
N MET A 246 -10.88 6.68 -16.14
CA MET A 246 -10.06 5.81 -16.99
C MET A 246 -8.91 6.56 -17.65
N LYS A 247 -9.12 7.81 -18.08
CA LYS A 247 -8.05 8.65 -18.61
C LYS A 247 -6.95 8.87 -17.58
N GLN A 248 -7.28 9.20 -16.34
CA GLN A 248 -6.30 9.36 -15.25
C GLN A 248 -5.52 8.05 -15.01
N ALA A 249 -6.23 6.92 -14.90
CA ALA A 249 -5.64 5.61 -14.67
C ALA A 249 -4.67 5.20 -15.79
N LEU A 250 -5.14 5.23 -17.04
CA LEU A 250 -4.33 4.83 -18.20
C LEU A 250 -3.13 5.77 -18.42
N ASN A 251 -3.30 7.08 -18.21
CA ASN A 251 -2.19 8.02 -18.26
C ASN A 251 -1.15 7.73 -17.17
N GLY A 252 -1.60 7.52 -15.92
CA GLY A 252 -0.70 7.18 -14.82
C GLY A 252 0.07 5.88 -15.08
N LEU A 253 -0.59 4.84 -15.62
CA LEU A 253 0.08 3.59 -15.97
C LEU A 253 1.17 3.75 -17.04
N VAL A 254 0.94 4.54 -18.10
CA VAL A 254 2.01 4.78 -19.10
C VAL A 254 3.14 5.65 -18.56
N GLU A 255 2.85 6.59 -17.67
CA GLU A 255 3.88 7.34 -16.93
C GLU A 255 4.71 6.41 -16.05
N HIS A 256 4.09 5.44 -15.39
CA HIS A 256 4.77 4.43 -14.58
C HIS A 256 5.68 3.54 -15.45
N MET A 257 5.19 3.08 -16.59
CA MET A 257 5.99 2.33 -17.56
C MET A 257 7.23 3.11 -18.01
N HIS A 258 7.08 4.43 -18.19
CA HIS A 258 8.16 5.31 -18.61
C HIS A 258 9.26 5.47 -17.55
N ILE A 259 8.96 5.26 -16.26
CA ILE A 259 9.95 5.24 -15.17
C ILE A 259 10.37 3.81 -14.79
N GLY A 260 10.16 2.83 -15.69
CA GLY A 260 10.62 1.46 -15.51
C GLY A 260 9.76 0.62 -14.56
N VAL A 261 8.48 0.98 -14.40
CA VAL A 261 7.54 0.27 -13.54
C VAL A 261 6.51 -0.51 -14.35
N GLN A 262 6.30 -1.77 -13.99
CA GLN A 262 5.30 -2.65 -14.59
C GLN A 262 4.24 -3.03 -13.56
N HIS A 263 2.98 -2.80 -13.91
CA HIS A 263 1.82 -3.24 -13.12
C HIS A 263 1.37 -4.60 -13.62
N ASN A 264 1.25 -5.57 -12.71
CA ASN A 264 0.79 -6.92 -13.05
C ASN A 264 -0.70 -7.14 -12.77
N VAL A 265 -1.32 -6.21 -12.03
CA VAL A 265 -2.73 -6.27 -11.68
C VAL A 265 -3.31 -4.89 -11.91
N PHE A 266 -4.30 -4.81 -12.80
CA PHE A 266 -5.07 -3.61 -13.07
C PHE A 266 -6.53 -4.04 -13.21
N GLU A 267 -7.28 -3.90 -12.12
CA GLU A 267 -8.63 -4.44 -11.96
C GLU A 267 -9.53 -3.39 -11.30
N PRO A 268 -10.86 -3.40 -11.55
CA PRO A 268 -11.81 -2.46 -10.98
C PRO A 268 -11.76 -2.40 -9.44
N ARG A 269 -11.58 -3.56 -8.79
CA ARG A 269 -11.46 -3.66 -7.32
C ARG A 269 -10.26 -2.92 -6.73
N ASN A 270 -9.26 -2.62 -7.55
CA ASN A 270 -8.03 -1.95 -7.13
C ASN A 270 -8.01 -0.48 -7.56
N LEU A 271 -8.90 -0.04 -8.45
CA LEU A 271 -8.97 1.34 -8.89
C LEU A 271 -10.05 2.08 -8.10
N PHE A 272 -9.60 2.91 -7.17
CA PHE A 272 -10.43 3.72 -6.29
C PHE A 272 -10.68 5.09 -6.89
N ILE A 273 -11.88 5.60 -6.66
CA ILE A 273 -12.27 6.98 -6.91
C ILE A 273 -12.32 7.67 -5.56
N THR A 274 -11.72 8.86 -5.44
CA THR A 274 -11.82 9.68 -4.24
C THR A 274 -12.09 11.14 -4.58
N LEU A 275 -12.87 11.80 -3.73
CA LEU A 275 -13.12 13.24 -3.75
C LEU A 275 -12.34 13.97 -2.65
N ARG A 276 -11.29 13.34 -2.09
CA ARG A 276 -10.48 13.93 -1.02
C ARG A 276 -8.98 13.81 -1.26
N ASN A 277 -8.27 14.75 -0.67
CA ASN A 277 -6.84 14.73 -0.42
C ASN A 277 -6.63 15.01 1.07
N GLY A 278 -6.48 13.95 1.86
CA GLY A 278 -6.49 14.04 3.32
C GLY A 278 -7.78 14.67 3.86
N THR A 279 -7.66 15.74 4.62
CA THR A 279 -8.81 16.48 5.15
C THR A 279 -9.53 17.34 4.11
N VAL A 280 -8.88 17.65 2.98
CA VAL A 280 -9.35 18.60 1.95
C VAL A 280 -10.22 17.91 0.91
N GLY A 281 -11.37 18.49 0.58
CA GLY A 281 -12.22 18.05 -0.53
C GLY A 281 -11.67 18.48 -1.90
N LEU A 282 -11.90 17.66 -2.92
CA LEU A 282 -11.50 17.92 -4.30
C LEU A 282 -12.69 18.36 -5.15
N ASP A 283 -12.48 19.36 -6.00
CA ASP A 283 -13.49 19.79 -6.99
C ASP A 283 -13.72 18.73 -8.08
N TRP A 284 -12.70 17.90 -8.34
CA TRP A 284 -12.75 16.81 -9.32
C TRP A 284 -12.20 15.51 -8.71
N PRO A 285 -12.79 14.36 -9.06
CA PRO A 285 -12.37 13.06 -8.53
C PRO A 285 -10.97 12.68 -9.01
N ARG A 286 -10.23 12.07 -8.10
CA ARG A 286 -8.93 11.46 -8.35
C ARG A 286 -9.08 9.95 -8.43
N ALA A 287 -8.51 9.36 -9.47
CA ALA A 287 -8.32 7.91 -9.55
C ALA A 287 -7.07 7.50 -8.77
N VAL A 288 -7.15 6.45 -7.95
CA VAL A 288 -6.02 5.92 -7.16
C VAL A 288 -5.98 4.40 -7.27
N LEU A 289 -4.83 3.86 -7.64
CA LEU A 289 -4.59 2.43 -7.80
C LEU A 289 -3.98 1.87 -6.50
N LEU A 290 -4.74 1.03 -5.80
CA LEU A 290 -4.38 0.40 -4.53
C LEU A 290 -4.07 -1.09 -4.67
N GLY A 291 -3.42 -1.66 -3.67
CA GLY A 291 -3.22 -3.11 -3.57
C GLY A 291 -2.33 -3.73 -4.66
N THR A 292 -1.64 -2.90 -5.45
CA THR A 292 -0.73 -3.39 -6.49
C THR A 292 0.64 -3.69 -5.92
N ASN A 293 1.24 -4.78 -6.40
CA ASN A 293 2.65 -5.10 -6.16
C ASN A 293 3.42 -4.91 -7.47
N PRO A 294 3.66 -3.67 -7.91
CA PRO A 294 4.29 -3.43 -9.20
C PRO A 294 5.77 -3.85 -9.18
N GLU A 295 6.26 -4.21 -10.36
CA GLU A 295 7.67 -4.51 -10.57
C GLU A 295 8.40 -3.21 -10.92
N VAL A 296 9.57 -3.00 -10.32
CA VAL A 296 10.44 -1.87 -10.63
C VAL A 296 11.75 -2.40 -11.18
N TRP A 297 11.92 -2.30 -12.50
CA TRP A 297 13.02 -2.91 -13.21
C TRP A 297 14.39 -2.49 -12.65
N SER A 298 14.61 -1.19 -12.45
CA SER A 298 15.86 -0.65 -11.90
C SER A 298 16.17 -1.12 -10.46
N LYS A 299 15.16 -1.65 -9.75
CA LYS A 299 15.30 -2.23 -8.42
C LYS A 299 15.37 -3.75 -8.45
N THR A 300 15.59 -4.39 -9.59
CA THR A 300 15.83 -5.84 -9.68
C THR A 300 17.32 -6.19 -9.47
N LYS A 301 17.66 -7.46 -9.28
CA LYS A 301 19.08 -7.89 -9.22
C LYS A 301 19.70 -7.87 -10.62
N GLU A 302 18.90 -8.21 -11.61
CA GLU A 302 19.21 -8.30 -13.02
C GLU A 302 19.62 -6.94 -13.60
N ALA A 303 18.86 -5.88 -13.29
CA ALA A 303 19.17 -4.52 -13.73
C ALA A 303 20.45 -3.95 -13.09
N LYS A 304 20.85 -4.44 -11.91
CA LYS A 304 22.09 -3.99 -11.24
C LYS A 304 23.36 -4.68 -11.74
N GLY A 305 23.24 -5.67 -12.62
CA GLY A 305 24.40 -6.35 -13.20
C GLY A 305 25.18 -5.46 -14.19
N PRO A 306 26.44 -5.79 -14.52
CA PRO A 306 27.27 -5.04 -15.47
C PRO A 306 26.72 -5.01 -16.91
N LYS A 307 25.65 -5.76 -17.19
CA LYS A 307 24.91 -5.78 -18.46
C LYS A 307 23.43 -5.41 -18.27
N GLY A 308 23.04 -4.89 -17.11
CA GLY A 308 21.64 -4.61 -16.80
C GLY A 308 21.07 -3.64 -17.82
N PRO A 309 20.17 -4.08 -18.72
CA PRO A 309 19.60 -3.18 -19.71
C PRO A 309 18.73 -2.16 -18.99
N ILE A 310 18.68 -0.94 -19.50
CA ILE A 310 17.62 0.01 -19.13
C ILE A 310 16.33 -0.49 -19.79
N GLN A 311 15.19 -0.40 -19.10
CA GLN A 311 13.92 -0.82 -19.70
C GLN A 311 13.63 0.09 -20.90
N THR A 312 13.24 -0.49 -22.04
CA THR A 312 13.18 0.23 -23.33
C THR A 312 12.33 1.50 -23.32
N LEU A 313 11.28 1.54 -22.50
CA LEU A 313 10.37 2.68 -22.35
C LEU A 313 10.97 3.81 -21.53
N GLU A 314 11.92 3.52 -20.63
CA GLU A 314 12.71 4.54 -19.93
C GLU A 314 13.63 5.31 -20.89
N LEU A 315 13.93 4.75 -22.07
CA LEU A 315 14.75 5.40 -23.10
C LEU A 315 13.96 6.37 -24.00
N LEU A 316 12.63 6.40 -23.88
CA LEU A 316 11.80 7.30 -24.67
C LEU A 316 11.96 8.73 -24.15
N PRO A 317 11.77 9.77 -24.99
CA PRO A 317 11.79 11.15 -24.52
C PRO A 317 10.54 11.53 -23.70
N PHE A 318 9.45 10.78 -23.86
CA PHE A 318 8.15 10.99 -23.22
C PHE A 318 7.48 9.64 -22.93
N PRO A 319 6.51 9.58 -22.00
CA PRO A 319 5.67 8.40 -21.84
C PRO A 319 5.01 7.96 -23.15
N PRO A 320 4.85 6.64 -23.38
CA PRO A 320 4.13 6.14 -24.54
C PRO A 320 2.66 6.56 -24.47
N HIS A 321 2.02 6.74 -25.63
CA HIS A 321 0.59 7.06 -25.65
C HIS A 321 -0.22 5.83 -25.18
N PRO A 322 -1.28 5.97 -24.34
CA PRO A 322 -2.06 4.85 -23.83
C PRO A 322 -2.57 3.89 -24.92
N TYR A 323 -3.05 4.42 -26.06
CA TYR A 323 -3.45 3.63 -27.23
C TYR A 323 -2.38 2.66 -27.75
N GLN A 324 -1.09 2.92 -27.52
CA GLN A 324 0.01 2.03 -27.94
C GLN A 324 0.24 0.88 -26.95
N ARG A 325 -0.37 0.93 -25.76
CA ARG A 325 -0.11 0.01 -24.64
C ARG A 325 -1.34 -0.79 -24.22
N PHE A 326 -2.52 -0.23 -24.37
CA PHE A 326 -3.77 -0.87 -23.94
C PHE A 326 -4.63 -1.22 -25.16
N SER A 327 -5.01 -2.50 -25.24
CA SER A 327 -6.07 -2.99 -26.12
C SER A 327 -7.38 -3.07 -25.34
N VAL A 328 -8.49 -3.28 -26.05
CA VAL A 328 -9.78 -3.57 -25.42
C VAL A 328 -9.69 -4.86 -24.58
N GLU A 329 -8.97 -5.88 -25.07
CA GLU A 329 -8.73 -7.13 -24.35
C GLU A 329 -7.96 -6.91 -23.04
N ALA A 330 -7.06 -5.92 -22.98
CA ALA A 330 -6.33 -5.60 -21.76
C ALA A 330 -7.17 -4.82 -20.73
N LEU A 331 -8.39 -4.42 -21.09
CA LEU A 331 -9.33 -3.65 -20.28
C LEU A 331 -10.68 -4.38 -20.17
N ASP A 332 -10.69 -5.69 -20.37
CA ASP A 332 -11.89 -6.52 -20.37
C ASP A 332 -12.66 -6.47 -19.04
N GLU A 333 -11.93 -6.48 -17.92
CA GLU A 333 -12.50 -6.33 -16.58
C GLU A 333 -13.19 -4.97 -16.36
N PHE A 334 -12.94 -3.97 -17.20
CA PHE A 334 -13.57 -2.66 -17.13
C PHE A 334 -14.74 -2.49 -18.10
N ILE A 335 -15.12 -3.53 -18.86
CA ILE A 335 -16.26 -3.45 -19.79
C ILE A 335 -17.54 -3.07 -19.03
N GLY A 336 -18.33 -2.19 -19.63
CA GLY A 336 -19.55 -1.62 -19.03
C GLY A 336 -19.29 -0.34 -18.24
N PHE A 337 -18.15 -0.25 -17.54
CA PHE A 337 -17.63 1.04 -17.05
C PHE A 337 -16.89 1.80 -18.17
N TRP A 338 -16.19 1.07 -19.05
CA TRP A 338 -15.40 1.60 -20.17
C TRP A 338 -15.46 0.71 -21.44
N PRO A 339 -15.98 1.20 -22.58
CA PRO A 339 -16.70 2.47 -22.73
C PRO A 339 -17.98 2.46 -21.89
N ALA A 340 -18.31 3.64 -21.36
CA ALA A 340 -19.45 3.89 -20.46
C ALA A 340 -20.79 3.33 -20.96
N PRO A 341 -21.78 3.17 -20.07
CA PRO A 341 -23.12 2.71 -20.44
C PRO A 341 -23.71 3.55 -21.59
N LYS A 342 -24.54 2.90 -22.42
CA LYS A 342 -25.24 3.57 -23.53
C LYS A 342 -26.07 4.72 -22.96
N GLU A 343 -26.02 5.86 -23.63
CA GLU A 343 -27.02 6.92 -23.44
C GLU A 343 -28.40 6.28 -23.56
N GLY A 344 -29.23 6.44 -22.52
CA GLY A 344 -30.63 6.01 -22.52
C GLY A 344 -31.42 6.56 -23.69
#